data_AF-A0A7V5F0Y4-F1
#
_entry.id   AF-A0A7V5F0Y4-F1
#
_cell.length_a   1.000
_cell.length_b   1.000
_cell.length_c   1.000
_cell.angle_alpha   90.00
_cell.angle_beta   90.00
_cell.angle_gamma   90.00
#
_symmetry.space_group_name_H-M   'P 1'
#
loop_
_entity.id
_entity.type
_entity.pdbx_description
1 polymer ?
#
loop_
_entity_poly.entity_id
_entity_poly.type
_entity_poly.pdbx_seq_one_letter_code
_entity_poly.pdbx_strand_id
1 'polypeptide(L)'
;FAEWVSSLAVKERTRIFTKLDRVETGNLGDHKSVGNGVWEFKFHFGPGYRIYYGEIDNTIILLLCGGDKSSQKKDVKKAKAYWKDWLKRREA
;
A
#
# COMPACT_ATOMS: atom_id res chain seq x y z
N PHE A 1 -6.97 8.08 2.84
CA PHE A 1 -6.53 7.36 1.61
C PHE A 1 -7.19 7.92 0.38
N ALA A 2 -8.53 7.88 0.31
CA ALA A 2 -9.29 8.39 -0.83
C ALA A 2 -8.93 9.85 -1.18
N GLU A 3 -8.79 10.72 -0.17
CA GLU A 3 -8.35 12.12 -0.36
C GLU A 3 -6.97 12.22 -1.01
N TRP A 4 -5.98 11.44 -0.53
CA TRP A 4 -4.65 11.39 -1.12
C TRP A 4 -4.68 10.90 -2.56
N VAL A 5 -5.41 9.80 -2.84
CA VAL A 5 -5.53 9.31 -4.23
C VAL A 5 -6.19 10.37 -5.11
N SER A 6 -7.23 11.04 -4.61
CA SER A 6 -7.97 12.08 -5.35
C SER A 6 -7.15 13.35 -5.61
N SER A 7 -6.12 13.63 -4.81
CA SER A 7 -5.22 14.75 -5.04
C SER A 7 -4.14 14.50 -6.11
N LEU A 8 -3.93 13.23 -6.51
CA LEU A 8 -2.97 12.88 -7.56
C LEU A 8 -3.48 13.27 -8.95
N ALA A 9 -2.58 13.47 -9.91
CA ALA A 9 -2.98 13.69 -11.29
C ALA A 9 -3.72 12.45 -11.85
N VAL A 10 -4.66 12.66 -12.78
CA VAL A 10 -5.45 11.57 -13.40
C VAL A 10 -4.54 10.44 -13.92
N LYS A 11 -3.47 10.80 -14.64
CA LYS A 11 -2.48 9.86 -15.18
C LYS A 11 -1.80 9.01 -14.10
N GLU A 12 -1.53 9.58 -12.94
CA GLU A 12 -0.88 8.89 -11.82
C GLU A 12 -1.85 7.93 -11.16
N ARG A 13 -3.10 8.36 -10.93
CA ARG A 13 -4.18 7.51 -10.42
C ARG A 13 -4.37 6.28 -11.32
N THR A 14 -4.52 6.48 -12.63
CA THR A 14 -4.70 5.36 -13.57
C THR A 14 -3.58 4.35 -13.46
N ARG A 15 -2.32 4.78 -13.42
CA ARG A 15 -1.17 3.87 -13.30
C ARG A 15 -1.14 3.12 -11.98
N ILE A 16 -1.59 3.75 -10.89
CA ILE A 16 -1.71 3.09 -9.59
C ILE A 16 -2.79 2.01 -9.66
N PHE A 17 -4.00 2.34 -10.11
CA PHE A 17 -5.11 1.40 -10.18
C PHE A 17 -4.83 0.24 -11.14
N THR A 18 -4.28 0.50 -12.32
CA THR A 18 -3.88 -0.59 -13.24
C THR A 18 -2.86 -1.56 -12.63
N LYS A 19 -2.00 -1.11 -11.71
CA LYS A 19 -1.13 -2.06 -10.97
C LYS A 19 -1.94 -2.84 -9.94
N LEU A 20 -2.86 -2.20 -9.22
CA LEU A 20 -3.71 -2.89 -8.24
C LEU A 20 -4.59 -3.94 -8.92
N ASP A 21 -5.15 -3.66 -10.09
CA ASP A 21 -5.89 -4.65 -10.89
C ASP A 21 -5.03 -5.88 -11.23
N ARG A 22 -3.73 -5.67 -11.51
CA ARG A 22 -2.79 -6.78 -11.76
C ARG A 22 -2.43 -7.54 -10.49
N VAL A 23 -2.34 -6.85 -9.35
CA VAL A 23 -2.11 -7.47 -8.03
C VAL A 23 -3.25 -8.44 -7.71
N GLU A 24 -4.50 -8.08 -8.02
CA GLU A 24 -5.66 -8.97 -7.85
C GLU A 24 -5.52 -10.27 -8.65
N THR A 25 -4.84 -10.23 -9.81
CA THR A 25 -4.53 -11.41 -10.62
C THR A 25 -3.22 -12.13 -10.24
N GLY A 26 -2.60 -11.76 -9.11
CA GLY A 26 -1.37 -12.38 -8.61
C GLY A 26 -0.06 -11.77 -9.13
N ASN A 27 -0.13 -10.70 -9.94
CA ASN A 27 1.07 -10.01 -10.44
C ASN A 27 1.40 -8.79 -9.56
N LEU A 28 2.24 -9.01 -8.55
CA LEU A 28 2.59 -8.00 -7.55
C LEU A 28 3.53 -6.89 -8.06
N GLY A 29 4.31 -7.19 -9.10
CA GLY A 29 5.38 -6.31 -9.58
C GLY A 29 6.41 -5.99 -8.49
N ASP A 30 6.94 -4.75 -8.48
CA ASP A 30 7.90 -4.33 -7.44
C ASP A 30 7.17 -4.08 -6.11
N HIS A 31 7.52 -4.91 -5.12
CA HIS A 31 7.06 -4.83 -3.75
C HIS A 31 8.20 -5.20 -2.78
N LYS A 32 8.11 -4.75 -1.52
CA LYS A 32 9.13 -5.02 -0.51
C LYS A 32 8.54 -5.09 0.89
N SER A 33 9.05 -5.99 1.72
CA SER A 33 8.72 -6.00 3.15
C SER A 33 9.33 -4.77 3.86
N VAL A 34 8.52 -4.12 4.68
CA VAL A 34 8.97 -3.04 5.60
C VAL A 34 8.98 -3.52 7.06
N GLY A 35 8.85 -4.84 7.27
CA GLY A 35 8.85 -5.51 8.57
C GLY A 35 7.49 -5.51 9.27
N ASN A 36 7.38 -6.31 10.34
CA ASN A 36 6.17 -6.47 11.14
C ASN A 36 4.94 -6.93 10.33
N GLY A 37 5.15 -7.80 9.33
CA GLY A 37 4.07 -8.29 8.46
C GLY A 37 3.51 -7.27 7.48
N VAL A 38 4.15 -6.10 7.34
CA VAL A 38 3.75 -5.05 6.38
C VAL A 38 4.68 -5.04 5.18
N TRP A 39 4.07 -4.83 4.02
CA TRP A 39 4.74 -4.72 2.73
C TRP A 39 4.36 -3.39 2.05
N GLU A 40 5.18 -2.97 1.11
CA GLU A 40 4.91 -1.80 0.26
C GLU A 40 4.96 -2.18 -1.21
N PHE A 41 3.99 -1.70 -1.99
CA PHE A 41 4.09 -1.61 -3.44
C PHE A 41 4.89 -0.36 -3.81
N LYS A 42 5.88 -0.55 -4.69
CA LYS A 42 6.73 0.54 -5.17
C LYS A 42 6.33 0.97 -6.57
N PHE A 43 6.16 2.26 -6.74
CA PHE A 43 5.91 2.92 -8.02
C PHE A 43 7.07 3.90 -8.26
N HIS A 44 7.74 3.80 -9.41
CA HIS A 44 8.96 4.57 -9.72
C HIS A 44 8.72 5.77 -10.64
N PHE A 45 7.50 6.31 -10.63
CA PHE A 45 7.15 7.49 -11.41
C PHE A 45 6.69 8.62 -10.50
N GLY A 46 6.69 9.84 -11.06
CA GLY A 46 6.42 11.05 -10.29
C GLY A 46 7.39 11.14 -9.09
N PRO A 47 6.91 11.47 -7.88
CA PRO A 47 7.72 11.52 -6.66
C PRO A 47 8.09 10.12 -6.11
N GLY A 48 7.59 9.06 -6.75
CA GLY A 48 7.79 7.67 -6.33
C GLY A 48 6.78 7.23 -5.27
N TYR A 49 5.61 6.79 -5.71
CA TYR A 49 4.51 6.42 -4.80
C TYR A 49 4.72 5.10 -4.06
N ARG A 50 4.09 4.99 -2.88
CA ARG A 50 4.07 3.81 -2.02
C ARG A 50 2.64 3.53 -1.55
N ILE A 51 2.21 2.28 -1.65
CA ILE A 51 0.95 1.80 -1.07
C ILE A 51 1.27 0.62 -0.17
N TYR A 52 0.72 0.59 1.02
CA TYR A 52 1.04 -0.41 2.03
C TYR A 52 -0.05 -1.45 2.17
N TYR A 53 0.37 -2.69 2.39
CA TYR A 53 -0.54 -3.82 2.56
C TYR A 53 0.00 -4.81 3.61
N GLY A 54 -0.91 -5.55 4.22
CA GLY A 54 -0.62 -6.79 4.96
C GLY A 54 -1.01 -8.00 4.12
N GLU A 55 -0.49 -9.17 4.45
CA GLU A 55 -0.79 -10.41 3.73
C GLU A 55 -1.01 -11.55 4.71
N ILE A 56 -2.08 -12.32 4.49
CA ILE A 56 -2.43 -13.52 5.24
C ILE A 56 -3.05 -14.51 4.28
N ASP A 57 -2.61 -15.77 4.35
CA ASP A 57 -3.19 -16.89 3.58
C ASP A 57 -3.38 -16.52 2.10
N ASN A 58 -2.34 -15.93 1.50
CA ASN A 58 -2.31 -15.47 0.11
C ASN A 58 -3.35 -14.38 -0.24
N THR A 59 -3.93 -13.74 0.77
CA THR A 59 -4.88 -12.63 0.66
C THR A 59 -4.19 -11.32 1.02
N ILE A 60 -4.25 -10.35 0.11
CA ILE A 60 -3.69 -9.01 0.29
C ILE A 60 -4.73 -8.10 0.94
N ILE A 61 -4.34 -7.48 2.06
CA ILE A 61 -5.15 -6.51 2.79
C ILE A 61 -4.54 -5.13 2.60
N LEU A 62 -5.16 -4.29 1.77
CA LEU A 62 -4.74 -2.89 1.61
C LEU A 62 -4.97 -2.12 2.91
N LEU A 63 -3.90 -1.53 3.46
CA LEU A 63 -3.95 -0.83 4.75
C LEU A 63 -4.48 0.60 4.64
N LEU A 64 -5.05 0.98 3.48
CA LEU A 64 -5.61 2.31 3.23
C LEU A 64 -4.67 3.46 3.66
N CYS A 65 -3.37 3.25 3.46
CA CYS A 65 -2.36 4.26 3.60
C CYS A 65 -1.36 4.16 2.45
N GLY A 66 -0.82 5.32 2.10
CA GLY A 66 0.06 5.50 0.97
C GLY A 66 0.45 6.95 0.86
N GLY A 67 1.47 7.17 0.07
CA GLY A 67 2.13 8.45 -0.07
C GLY A 67 3.17 8.36 -1.16
N ASP A 68 4.18 9.22 -1.06
CA ASP A 68 5.35 9.18 -1.91
C ASP A 68 6.62 8.92 -1.09
N LYS A 69 7.75 8.85 -1.79
CA LYS A 69 9.03 8.51 -1.16
C LYS A 69 9.42 9.49 -0.04
N SER A 70 8.98 10.75 -0.08
CA SER A 70 9.27 11.75 0.96
C SER A 70 8.55 11.47 2.28
N SER A 71 7.35 10.87 2.21
CA SER A 71 6.50 10.55 3.38
C SER A 71 6.67 9.12 3.90
N GLN A 72 7.47 8.29 3.20
CA GLN A 72 7.63 6.85 3.46
C GLN A 72 7.83 6.49 4.93
N LYS A 73 8.69 7.18 5.68
CA LYS A 73 8.94 6.86 7.10
C LYS A 73 7.67 7.00 7.95
N LYS A 74 6.90 8.06 7.72
CA LYS A 74 5.63 8.33 8.42
C LYS A 74 4.58 7.29 8.03
N ASP A 75 4.50 6.97 6.74
CA ASP A 75 3.50 6.04 6.23
C ASP A 75 3.77 4.60 6.65
N VAL A 76 5.03 4.15 6.70
CA VAL A 76 5.40 2.84 7.26
C VAL A 76 4.97 2.71 8.71
N LYS A 77 5.19 3.74 9.54
CA LYS A 77 4.75 3.74 10.95
C LYS A 77 3.23 3.59 11.03
N LYS A 78 2.50 4.34 10.20
CA LYS A 78 1.03 4.30 10.14
C LYS A 78 0.52 2.93 9.67
N ALA A 79 1.13 2.37 8.62
CA ALA A 79 0.80 1.06 8.07
C ALA A 79 0.95 -0.04 9.12
N LYS A 80 2.07 -0.06 9.87
CA LYS A 80 2.28 -1.02 10.96
C LYS A 80 1.24 -0.91 12.07
N ALA A 81 0.80 0.31 12.40
CA ALA A 81 -0.27 0.52 13.37
C ALA A 81 -1.61 -0.03 12.87
N TYR A 82 -1.97 0.27 11.62
CA TYR A 82 -3.18 -0.26 10.99
C TYR A 82 -3.17 -1.77 10.88
N TRP A 83 -2.03 -2.37 10.54
CA TRP A 83 -1.92 -3.81 10.47
C TRP A 83 -2.11 -4.49 11.82
N LYS A 84 -1.47 -3.93 12.86
CA LYS A 84 -1.65 -4.42 14.23
C LYS A 84 -3.10 -4.32 14.69
N ASP A 85 -3.79 -3.23 14.36
CA ASP A 85 -5.20 -3.04 14.69
C ASP A 85 -6.10 -4.06 13.96
N TRP A 86 -5.85 -4.26 12.66
CA TRP A 86 -6.59 -5.23 11.86
C TRP A 86 -6.44 -6.66 12.41
N LEU A 87 -5.21 -7.08 12.75
CA LEU A 87 -4.94 -8.40 13.34
C LEU A 87 -5.73 -8.61 14.64
N LYS A 88 -5.72 -7.61 15.54
CA LYS A 88 -6.47 -7.65 16.79
C LYS A 88 -7.97 -7.81 16.59
N ARG A 89 -8.55 -7.11 15.61
CA ARG A 89 -9.99 -7.18 15.32
C ARG A 89 -10.41 -8.51 14.70
N ARG A 90 -9.49 -9.22 14.07
CA ARG A 90 -9.76 -10.54 13.48
C ARG A 90 -9.73 -11.66 14.52
N GLU A 91 -8.92 -11.51 15.56
CA GLU A 91 -8.79 -12.49 16.66
C GLU A 91 -9.86 -12.33 17.76
N ALA A 92 -10.61 -11.23 17.73
CA ALA A 92 -11.72 -10.94 18.65
C ALA A 92 -13.04 -11.48 18.09
#